data_AF-A0A1F7SHG0-F1
#
_entry.id   AF-A0A1F7SHG0-F1
#
_cell.length_a   1.000
_cell.length_b   1.000
_cell.length_c   1.000
_cell.angle_alpha   90.00
_cell.angle_beta   90.00
_cell.angle_gamma   90.00
#
_symmetry.space_group_name_H-M   'P 1'
#
loop_
_entity.id
_entity.type
_entity.pdbx_description
1 polymer ?
#
loop_
_entity_poly.entity_id
_entity_poly.type
_entity_poly.pdbx_seq_one_letter_code
_entity_poly.pdbx_strand_id
1 'polypeptide(L)' 'MYQKLIKYYSKHPQFNAIAHLCLGIGLGVLITYPLVGTHPLRWGLAFIILGLLGHFYPLFAAKK' A
#
# COMPACT_ATOMS: atom_id res chain seq x y z
N MET A 1 17.18 -9.78 -6.55
CA MET A 1 16.20 -8.70 -6.23
C MET A 1 15.16 -9.19 -5.24
N TYR A 2 14.47 -10.30 -5.51
CA TYR A 2 13.50 -10.94 -4.61
C TYR A 2 14.04 -11.23 -3.19
N GLN A 3 15.22 -11.85 -3.08
CA GLN A 3 15.86 -12.14 -1.79
C GLN A 3 16.16 -10.88 -0.95
N LYS A 4 16.42 -9.73 -1.60
CA LYS A 4 16.66 -8.45 -0.91
C LYS A 4 15.35 -7.89 -0.34
N LEU A 5 14.25 -8.05 -1.07
CA LEU A 5 12.92 -7.67 -0.60
C LEU A 5 12.49 -8.52 0.59
N ILE A 6 12.67 -9.84 0.53
CA ILE A 6 12.38 -10.73 1.67
C ILE A 6 13.17 -10.26 2.90
N LYS A 7 14.49 -10.07 2.77
CA LYS A 7 15.32 -9.60 3.88
C LYS A 7 14.85 -8.25 4.44
N TYR A 8 14.46 -7.31 3.58
CA TYR A 8 13.94 -6.01 3.99
C TYR A 8 12.62 -6.15 4.76
N TYR A 9 11.66 -6.91 4.24
CA TYR A 9 10.36 -7.12 4.90
C TYR A 9 10.46 -7.96 6.17
N SER A 10 11.41 -8.91 6.26
CA SER A 10 11.71 -9.61 7.50
C SER A 10 12.26 -8.68 8.58
N LYS A 11 13.04 -7.66 8.20
CA LYS A 11 13.56 -6.64 9.13
C LYS A 11 12.52 -5.56 9.45
N HIS A 12 11.60 -5.28 8.53
CA HIS A 12 10.57 -4.25 8.65
C HIS A 12 9.16 -4.83 8.39
N PRO A 13 8.67 -5.77 9.23
CA PRO A 13 7.37 -6.42 9.00
C PRO A 13 6.21 -5.43 9.09
N GLN A 14 6.33 -4.42 9.96
CA GLN A 14 5.37 -3.33 10.09
C GLN A 14 5.23 -2.53 8.79
N PHE A 15 6.32 -2.35 8.04
CA PHE A 15 6.28 -1.61 6.79
C PHE A 15 5.46 -2.34 5.72
N ASN A 16 5.61 -3.67 5.63
CA ASN A 16 4.76 -4.49 4.75
C ASN A 16 3.28 -4.43 5.16
N ALA A 17 3.01 -4.48 6.47
CA ALA A 17 1.66 -4.40 7.00
C ALA A 17 1.01 -3.04 6.72
N ILE A 18 1.74 -1.93 6.88
CA ILE A 18 1.25 -0.58 6.58
C ILE A 18 0.95 -0.42 5.08
N ALA A 19 1.83 -0.90 4.20
CA ALA A 19 1.58 -0.85 2.76
C ALA A 19 0.29 -1.61 2.37
N HIS A 20 0.08 -2.81 2.91
CA HIS A 20 -1.15 -3.58 2.71
C HIS A 20 -2.37 -2.92 3.35
N LEU A 21 -2.22 -2.30 4.52
CA LEU A 21 -3.30 -1.57 5.17
C LEU A 21 -3.74 -0.39 4.31
N CYS A 22 -2.80 0.40 3.75
CA CYS A 22 -3.12 1.48 2.82
C CYS A 22 -3.84 0.95 1.57
N LEU A 23 -3.37 -0.14 0.95
CA LEU A 23 -4.06 -0.76 -0.17
C LEU A 23 -5.48 -1.23 0.21
N GLY A 24 -5.63 -1.86 1.37
CA GLY A 24 -6.92 -2.34 1.88
C GLY A 24 -7.92 -1.20 2.14
N ILE A 25 -7.46 -0.10 2.74
CA ILE A 25 -8.28 1.11 2.94
C ILE A 25 -8.68 1.69 1.58
N GLY A 26 -7.72 1.83 0.65
CA GLY A 26 -7.98 2.37 -0.68
C GLY A 26 -9.01 1.55 -1.44
N LEU A 27 -8.86 0.22 -1.45
CA LEU A 27 -9.82 -0.70 -2.03
C LEU A 27 -11.18 -0.62 -1.33
N GLY A 28 -11.20 -0.60 0.01
CA GLY A 28 -12.41 -0.45 0.81
C GLY A 28 -13.20 0.82 0.46
N VAL A 29 -12.51 1.94 0.25
CA VAL A 29 -13.11 3.20 -0.22
C VAL A 29 -13.59 3.10 -1.67
N LEU A 30 -12.89 2.35 -2.53
CA LEU A 30 -13.31 2.18 -3.93
C LEU A 30 -14.56 1.30 -4.09
N ILE A 31 -14.67 0.23 -3.29
CA ILE A 31 -15.78 -0.73 -3.37
C ILE A 31 -17.03 -0.30 -2.58
N THR A 32 -16.94 0.73 -1.75
CA THR A 32 -18.08 1.18 -0.92
C THR A 32 -19.18 1.90 -1.70
N TYR A 33 -19.03 2.06 -3.02
CA TYR A 33 -20.11 2.56 -3.87
C TYR A 33 -21.06 1.42 -4.29
N PRO A 34 -22.39 1.58 -4.13
CA PRO A 34 -23.14 2.83 -3.98
C PRO A 34 -23.62 3.13 -2.54
N LEU A 35 -23.05 2.49 -1.51
CA LEU A 35 -23.52 2.61 -0.11
C LEU A 35 -23.40 4.05 0.43
N VAL A 36 -22.54 4.88 -0.16
CA VAL A 36 -22.36 6.30 0.19
C VAL A 36 -22.49 7.14 -1.08
N GLY A 37 -23.51 7.99 -1.17
CA GLY A 37 -23.91 8.72 -2.39
C GLY A 37 -22.84 9.65 -2.98
N THR A 38 -21.81 10.01 -2.22
CA THR A 38 -20.60 10.67 -2.72
C THR A 38 -19.42 9.70 -2.64
N HIS A 39 -19.00 9.15 -3.79
CA HIS A 39 -17.85 8.26 -3.89
C HIS A 39 -16.55 9.02 -3.56
N PRO A 40 -15.81 8.71 -2.47
CA PRO A 40 -14.58 9.40 -2.12
C PRO A 40 -13.39 8.91 -2.97
N LEU A 41 -13.55 8.91 -4.29
CA LEU A 41 -12.60 8.39 -5.28
C LEU A 41 -11.18 8.93 -5.07
N ARG A 42 -11.08 10.22 -4.72
CA ARG A 42 -9.80 10.90 -4.42
C ARG A 42 -9.04 10.20 -3.29
N TRP A 43 -9.73 9.82 -2.21
CA TRP A 43 -9.12 9.14 -1.07
C TRP A 43 -8.79 7.69 -1.40
N GLY A 44 -9.69 6.97 -2.09
CA GLY A 44 -9.44 5.61 -2.53
C GLY A 44 -8.18 5.50 -3.40
N LEU A 45 -8.06 6.38 -4.41
CA LEU A 45 -6.88 6.46 -5.26
C LEU A 45 -5.62 6.89 -4.50
N ALA A 46 -5.72 7.88 -3.60
CA ALA A 46 -4.58 8.32 -2.80
C ALA A 46 -4.00 7.18 -1.94
N PHE A 47 -4.86 6.40 -1.28
CA PHE A 47 -4.44 5.26 -0.47
C PHE A 47 -3.86 4.11 -1.32
N ILE A 48 -4.40 3.86 -2.51
CA ILE A 48 -3.83 2.88 -3.44
C ILE A 48 -2.44 3.32 -3.90
N ILE A 49 -2.30 4.56 -4.35
CA ILE A 49 -1.00 5.09 -4.81
C ILE A 49 0.02 5.02 -3.66
N LEU A 50 -0.37 5.39 -2.45
CA LEU A 50 0.51 5.33 -1.28
C LEU A 50 0.93 3.88 -0.94
N GLY A 51 0.00 2.93 -0.99
CA GLY A 51 0.30 1.52 -0.78
C GLY A 51 1.23 0.93 -1.85
N LEU A 52 1.03 1.30 -3.12
CA LEU A 52 1.91 0.91 -4.23
C LEU A 52 3.31 1.52 -4.08
N LEU A 53 3.41 2.81 -3.75
CA LEU A 53 4.69 3.46 -3.44
C LEU A 53 5.39 2.77 -2.27
N GLY A 54 4.63 2.34 -1.25
CA GLY A 54 5.11 1.50 -0.16
C GLY A 54 5.75 0.21 -0.67
N HIS A 55 5.17 -0.48 -1.64
CA HIS A 55 5.76 -1.69 -2.23
C HIS A 55 6.99 -1.44 -3.11
N PHE A 56 7.04 -0.30 -3.79
CA PHE A 56 8.19 0.06 -4.62
C PHE A 56 9.36 0.61 -3.80
N TYR A 57 9.10 1.24 -2.65
CA TYR A 57 10.14 1.85 -1.82
C TYR A 57 11.28 0.89 -1.43
N PRO A 58 11.02 -0.36 -1.01
CA PRO A 58 12.05 -1.35 -0.74
C PRO A 58 12.97 -1.67 -1.92
N LEU A 59 12.54 -1.48 -3.18
CA LEU A 59 13.42 -1.67 -4.34
C LEU A 59 14.56 -0.65 -4.36
N PHE A 60 14.29 0.56 -3.87
CA PHE A 60 15.26 1.64 -3.77
C PHE A 60 16.01 1.61 -2.42
N ALA A 61 15.29 1.28 -1.34
CA ALA A 61 15.84 1.27 0.02
C ALA A 61 16.67 0.00 0.32
N ALA A 62 16.43 -1.13 -0.34
CA ALA A 62 17.26 -2.34 -0.21
C ALA A 62 18.63 -2.23 -0.90
N LYS A 63 19.08 -1.00 -1.19
CA LYS A 63 20.36 -0.66 -1.83
C LYS A 63 21.36 -0.13 -0.79
N LYS A 64 21.72 -0.97 0.17
CA LYS A 64 23.04 -1.06 0.83
C LYS A 64 23.01 -2.20 1.83
#